data_AF-A0A2G2L0I9-F1
#
_entry.id   AF-A0A2G2L0I9-F1
#
_cell.length_a   1.000
_cell.length_b   1.000
_cell.length_c   1.000
_cell.angle_alpha   90.00
_cell.angle_beta   90.00
_cell.angle_gamma   90.00
#
_symmetry.space_group_name_H-M   'P 1'
#
loop_
_entity.id
_entity.type
_entity.pdbx_description
1 polymer ?
#
loop_
_entity_poly.entity_id
_entity_poly.type
_entity_poly.pdbx_seq_one_letter_code
_entity_poly.pdbx_strand_id
1 'polypeptide(L)'
;MDAFTSNQDDKTELRSHPWTSMESDESSIYIDFKKNPKLIRSSLEDFLPFKKWAFVESFYSLVEWINTSSSLLESNDCTFNLVEDNDDTQYPYTKKCSARLMILFRDIPENCQQRSIDWLMQKLLESVASSKLGFKAGAICLSQSATCYIELGDGPDTGGIGNQIVLTFFAYGKNERRCYENMQQVVDHAHQCLKLVNKKIKNGELDELYR
;
A
#
# COMPACT_ATOMS: atom_id res chain seq x y z
N MET A 1 -4.98 -16.80 -3.28
CA MET A 1 -4.80 -15.39 -3.69
C MET A 1 -3.41 -15.28 -4.25
N ASP A 2 -3.25 -14.60 -5.37
CA ASP A 2 -1.94 -14.51 -6.02
C ASP A 2 -1.14 -13.33 -5.45
N ALA A 3 0.16 -13.49 -5.39
CA ALA A 3 1.10 -12.47 -4.93
C ALA A 3 2.25 -12.40 -5.92
N PHE A 4 2.56 -11.21 -6.43
CA PHE A 4 3.60 -11.03 -7.42
C PHE A 4 4.25 -9.66 -7.31
N THR A 5 5.44 -9.52 -7.88
CA THR A 5 6.14 -8.25 -7.97
C THR A 5 6.02 -7.68 -9.38
N SER A 6 5.97 -6.36 -9.50
CA SER A 6 6.10 -5.66 -10.78
C SER A 6 7.38 -4.83 -10.78
N ASN A 7 8.12 -4.91 -11.88
CA ASN A 7 9.26 -4.02 -12.17
C ASN A 7 8.81 -2.74 -12.89
N GLN A 8 7.51 -2.46 -12.94
CA GLN A 8 7.04 -1.15 -13.38
C GLN A 8 7.49 -0.12 -12.36
N ASP A 9 8.62 0.51 -12.64
CA ASP A 9 8.89 1.85 -12.16
C ASP A 9 7.72 2.69 -12.68
N ASP A 10 6.83 3.13 -11.78
CA ASP A 10 5.88 4.18 -12.09
C ASP A 10 6.74 5.34 -12.61
N LYS A 11 6.75 5.56 -13.93
CA LYS A 11 7.47 6.68 -14.60
C LYS A 11 6.77 8.01 -14.31
N THR A 12 6.28 8.17 -13.08
CA THR A 12 5.82 9.43 -12.54
C THR A 12 7.04 10.21 -12.08
N GLU A 13 6.97 11.53 -12.16
CA GLU A 13 8.00 12.38 -11.58
C GLU A 13 8.28 11.98 -10.12
N LEU A 14 9.55 12.13 -9.70
CA LEU A 14 10.00 11.78 -8.36
C LEU A 14 9.15 12.52 -7.32
N ARG A 15 8.28 11.79 -6.62
CA ARG A 15 7.45 12.36 -5.57
C ARG A 15 8.27 12.55 -4.30
N SER A 16 7.91 13.55 -3.50
CA SER A 16 8.51 13.76 -2.19
C SER A 16 7.66 13.17 -1.06
N HIS A 17 8.30 12.92 0.08
CA HIS A 17 7.63 12.65 1.35
C HIS A 17 8.15 13.61 2.43
N PRO A 18 7.27 14.37 3.10
CA PRO A 18 5.87 14.60 2.71
C PRO A 18 5.77 15.33 1.35
N TRP A 19 4.73 15.05 0.56
CA TRP A 19 4.47 15.79 -0.68
C TRP A 19 3.65 17.05 -0.40
N THR A 20 3.95 18.15 -1.08
CA THR A 20 3.37 19.47 -0.73
C THR A 20 2.13 19.84 -1.55
N SER A 21 1.99 19.31 -2.76
CA SER A 21 0.88 19.62 -3.67
C SER A 21 0.79 18.57 -4.78
N MET A 22 -0.41 18.30 -5.31
CA MET A 22 -0.55 17.61 -6.59
C MET A 22 -0.57 18.63 -7.74
N GLU A 23 0.09 18.32 -8.86
CA GLU A 23 0.08 19.19 -10.05
C GLU A 23 -1.33 19.42 -10.62
N SER A 24 -2.22 18.44 -10.44
CA SER A 24 -3.60 18.51 -10.91
C SER A 24 -4.55 19.24 -9.96
N ASP A 25 -4.17 19.40 -8.69
CA ASP A 25 -4.99 20.04 -7.66
C ASP A 25 -4.11 20.51 -6.49
N GLU A 26 -3.87 21.82 -6.41
CA GLU A 26 -3.10 22.45 -5.34
C GLU A 26 -3.80 22.39 -3.97
N SER A 27 -5.10 22.07 -3.92
CA SER A 27 -5.85 21.91 -2.67
C SER A 27 -5.69 20.52 -2.05
N SER A 28 -5.28 19.55 -2.85
CA SER A 28 -4.84 18.24 -2.38
C SER A 28 -3.46 18.38 -1.77
N ILE A 29 -3.38 18.18 -0.45
CA ILE A 29 -2.14 18.26 0.32
C ILE A 29 -1.91 16.94 1.09
N TYR A 30 -0.64 16.63 1.35
CA TYR A 30 -0.30 15.52 2.23
C TYR A 30 -0.88 15.74 3.63
N ILE A 31 -1.52 14.70 4.17
CA ILE A 31 -2.02 14.68 5.54
C ILE A 31 -1.22 13.66 6.34
N ASP A 32 -0.52 14.15 7.35
CA ASP A 32 0.13 13.29 8.34
C ASP A 32 -0.94 12.62 9.22
N PHE A 33 -1.35 11.41 8.82
CA PHE A 33 -2.35 10.62 9.54
C PHE A 33 -1.86 10.10 10.90
N LYS A 34 -0.54 10.07 11.16
CA LYS A 34 -0.01 9.77 12.50
C LYS A 34 -0.38 10.89 13.47
N LYS A 35 -0.28 12.14 13.02
CA LYS A 35 -0.66 13.33 13.82
C LYS A 35 -2.18 13.57 13.81
N ASN A 36 -2.86 13.19 12.73
CA ASN A 36 -4.28 13.49 12.52
C ASN A 36 -5.12 12.24 12.18
N PRO A 37 -5.15 11.19 13.02
CA PRO A 37 -5.81 9.94 12.69
C PRO A 37 -7.32 10.08 12.47
N LYS A 38 -7.95 11.10 13.08
CA LYS A 38 -9.38 11.39 12.91
C LYS A 38 -9.75 11.82 11.47
N LEU A 39 -8.77 12.26 10.68
CA LEU A 39 -9.00 12.72 9.31
C LEU A 39 -9.06 11.57 8.29
N ILE A 40 -8.60 10.37 8.62
CA ILE A 40 -8.50 9.24 7.67
C ILE A 40 -9.82 9.00 6.94
N ARG A 41 -10.93 8.86 7.67
CA ARG A 41 -12.24 8.55 7.06
C ARG A 41 -12.87 9.72 6.29
N SER A 42 -12.43 10.95 6.54
CA SER A 42 -12.94 12.15 5.85
C SER A 42 -12.08 12.57 4.66
N SER A 43 -10.79 12.23 4.68
CA SER A 43 -9.81 12.69 3.69
C SER A 43 -9.58 11.71 2.55
N LEU A 44 -9.96 10.44 2.71
CA LEU A 44 -9.86 9.44 1.65
C LEU A 44 -11.10 9.51 0.74
N GLU A 45 -11.14 10.53 -0.10
CA GLU A 45 -12.31 10.92 -0.91
C GLU A 45 -12.76 9.86 -1.92
N ASP A 46 -11.80 9.14 -2.53
CA ASP A 46 -12.04 8.04 -3.48
C ASP A 46 -12.97 6.96 -2.91
N PHE A 47 -13.00 6.80 -1.59
CA PHE A 47 -13.80 5.78 -0.91
C PHE A 47 -15.20 6.27 -0.51
N LEU A 48 -15.45 7.59 -0.51
CA LEU A 48 -16.73 8.17 -0.09
C LEU A 48 -17.93 7.67 -0.92
N PRO A 49 -17.84 7.52 -2.26
CA PRO A 49 -18.94 6.97 -3.07
C PRO A 49 -19.26 5.50 -2.75
N PHE A 50 -18.33 4.78 -2.13
CA PHE A 50 -18.40 3.34 -1.93
C PHE A 50 -18.74 2.93 -0.49
N LYS A 51 -19.04 3.88 0.42
CA LYS A 51 -19.31 3.63 1.85
C LYS A 51 -20.31 2.51 2.16
N LYS A 52 -21.22 2.20 1.23
CA LYS A 52 -22.17 1.07 1.38
C LYS A 52 -21.49 -0.30 1.33
N TRP A 53 -20.27 -0.39 0.82
CA TRP A 53 -19.53 -1.64 0.64
C TRP A 53 -18.55 -1.86 1.80
N ALA A 54 -18.55 -3.08 2.34
CA ALA A 54 -17.77 -3.43 3.51
C ALA A 54 -16.25 -3.31 3.32
N PHE A 55 -15.73 -3.40 2.09
CA PHE A 55 -14.31 -3.22 1.83
C PHE A 55 -13.81 -1.82 2.23
N VAL A 56 -14.67 -0.80 2.20
CA VAL A 56 -14.31 0.57 2.60
C VAL A 56 -13.94 0.62 4.08
N GLU A 57 -14.74 -0.01 4.93
CA GLU A 57 -14.44 -0.11 6.37
C GLU A 57 -13.21 -0.96 6.66
N SER A 58 -13.00 -2.04 5.89
CA SER A 58 -11.75 -2.83 5.96
C SER A 58 -10.53 -1.98 5.58
N PHE A 59 -10.65 -1.13 4.55
CA PHE A 59 -9.57 -0.26 4.10
C PHE A 59 -9.27 0.83 5.13
N TYR A 60 -10.30 1.50 5.65
CA TYR A 60 -10.13 2.46 6.75
C TYR A 60 -9.47 1.82 7.96
N SER A 61 -9.91 0.62 8.36
CA SER A 61 -9.33 -0.09 9.50
C SER A 61 -7.84 -0.42 9.29
N LEU A 62 -7.44 -0.74 8.05
CA LEU A 62 -6.04 -0.96 7.68
C LEU A 62 -5.23 0.34 7.81
N VAL A 63 -5.70 1.44 7.18
CA VAL A 63 -5.02 2.74 7.21
C VAL A 63 -4.96 3.32 8.62
N GLU A 64 -6.03 3.18 9.41
CA GLU A 64 -6.06 3.57 10.82
C GLU A 64 -4.99 2.81 11.60
N TRP A 65 -4.96 1.48 11.47
CA TRP A 65 -4.00 0.64 12.18
C TRP A 65 -2.55 0.95 11.81
N ILE A 66 -2.22 1.03 10.51
CA ILE A 66 -0.84 1.25 10.05
C ILE A 66 -0.31 2.62 10.48
N ASN A 67 -1.18 3.60 10.72
CA ASN A 67 -0.79 4.92 11.23
C ASN A 67 -0.80 5.02 12.77
N THR A 68 -1.18 3.98 13.52
CA THR A 68 -1.06 3.97 15.01
C THR A 68 0.39 3.85 15.49
N SER A 69 0.71 4.27 16.72
CA SER A 69 2.02 4.03 17.34
C SER A 69 2.43 2.56 17.46
N SER A 70 1.50 1.62 17.23
CA SER A 70 1.77 0.18 17.26
C SER A 70 2.38 -0.38 15.96
N SER A 71 2.40 0.41 14.89
CA SER A 71 3.02 0.05 13.62
C SER A 71 4.40 0.73 13.48
N LEU A 72 5.38 0.01 12.95
CA LEU A 72 6.70 0.53 12.54
C LEU A 72 6.71 0.94 11.06
N LEU A 73 5.59 0.69 10.37
CA LEU A 73 5.29 1.17 9.03
C LEU A 73 4.26 2.31 9.11
N GLU A 74 4.12 3.09 8.06
CA GLU A 74 3.04 4.07 7.90
C GLU A 74 2.58 4.12 6.45
N SER A 75 1.40 4.71 6.20
CA SER A 75 0.90 4.93 4.84
C SER A 75 1.28 6.31 4.33
N ASN A 76 1.60 6.44 3.05
CA ASN A 76 1.84 7.73 2.41
C ASN A 76 0.66 8.21 1.55
N ASP A 77 0.14 7.31 0.72
CA ASP A 77 -0.86 7.62 -0.29
C ASP A 77 -1.70 6.37 -0.61
N CYS A 78 -2.92 6.56 -1.07
CA CYS A 78 -3.78 5.47 -1.53
C CYS A 78 -4.80 5.96 -2.55
N THR A 79 -5.30 5.03 -3.36
CA THR A 79 -6.38 5.31 -4.31
C THR A 79 -7.29 4.09 -4.48
N PHE A 80 -8.49 4.31 -4.99
CA PHE A 80 -9.40 3.25 -5.40
C PHE A 80 -9.91 3.48 -6.82
N ASN A 81 -9.71 2.48 -7.69
CA ASN A 81 -10.26 2.46 -9.03
C ASN A 81 -11.54 1.63 -9.06
N LEU A 82 -12.58 2.22 -9.65
CA LEU A 82 -13.89 1.61 -9.82
C LEU A 82 -13.87 0.35 -10.71
N VAL A 83 -14.99 -0.37 -10.74
CA VAL A 83 -15.08 -1.63 -11.48
C VAL A 83 -15.05 -1.36 -12.99
N GLU A 84 -14.17 -2.07 -13.67
CA GLU A 84 -14.02 -2.06 -15.13
C GLU A 84 -14.09 -3.48 -15.71
N ASP A 85 -14.09 -3.58 -17.03
CA ASP A 85 -13.99 -4.86 -17.71
C ASP A 85 -12.61 -5.49 -17.45
N ASN A 86 -12.62 -6.80 -17.21
CA ASN A 86 -11.39 -7.55 -17.01
C ASN A 86 -10.80 -7.99 -18.36
N ASP A 87 -9.69 -7.38 -18.75
CA ASP A 87 -8.85 -7.77 -19.87
C ASP A 87 -7.75 -8.79 -19.51
N ASP A 88 -7.55 -9.04 -18.20
CA ASP A 88 -6.59 -10.01 -17.70
C ASP A 88 -7.09 -11.45 -17.87
N THR A 89 -6.54 -12.12 -18.90
CA THR A 89 -6.88 -13.50 -19.25
C THR A 89 -6.42 -14.55 -18.23
N GLN A 90 -5.58 -14.21 -17.26
CA GLN A 90 -5.18 -15.13 -16.19
C GLN A 90 -6.36 -15.45 -15.25
N TYR A 91 -7.30 -14.53 -15.11
CA TYR A 91 -8.41 -14.65 -14.18
C TYR A 91 -9.73 -14.88 -14.92
N PRO A 92 -10.49 -15.95 -14.59
CA PRO A 92 -11.71 -16.33 -15.32
C PRO A 92 -12.94 -15.50 -14.89
N TYR A 93 -12.78 -14.18 -14.82
CA TYR A 93 -13.79 -13.22 -14.39
C TYR A 93 -13.96 -12.13 -15.44
N THR A 94 -15.14 -11.53 -15.50
CA THR A 94 -15.50 -10.51 -16.50
C THR A 94 -15.23 -9.09 -16.04
N LYS A 95 -15.10 -8.88 -14.73
CA LYS A 95 -14.92 -7.56 -14.10
C LYS A 95 -13.73 -7.57 -13.15
N LYS A 96 -13.08 -6.41 -13.00
CA LYS A 96 -12.02 -6.15 -12.01
C LYS A 96 -12.21 -4.78 -11.37
N CYS A 97 -11.79 -4.60 -10.13
CA CYS A 97 -11.48 -3.30 -9.54
C CYS A 97 -10.12 -3.36 -8.86
N SER A 98 -9.54 -2.19 -8.58
CA SER A 98 -8.25 -2.11 -7.91
C SER A 98 -8.17 -1.03 -6.84
N ALA A 99 -7.27 -1.21 -5.89
CA ALA A 99 -6.87 -0.17 -4.95
C ALA A 99 -5.35 -0.14 -4.85
N ARG A 100 -4.79 1.00 -4.45
CA ARG A 100 -3.38 1.15 -4.15
C ARG A 100 -3.21 1.61 -2.71
N LEU A 101 -2.20 1.09 -2.03
CA LEU A 101 -1.70 1.63 -0.77
C LEU A 101 -0.19 1.74 -0.84
N MET A 102 0.35 2.95 -0.67
CA MET A 102 1.78 3.20 -0.54
C MET A 102 2.16 3.21 0.93
N ILE A 103 3.22 2.49 1.28
CA ILE A 103 3.72 2.38 2.64
C ILE A 103 5.23 2.63 2.70
N LEU A 104 5.69 3.04 3.88
CA LEU A 104 7.10 3.27 4.19
C LEU A 104 7.42 2.84 5.63
N PHE A 105 8.70 2.65 5.92
CA PHE A 105 9.20 2.61 7.29
C PHE A 105 9.04 3.98 7.95
N ARG A 106 8.67 3.99 9.23
CA ARG A 106 8.61 5.23 10.03
C ARG A 106 9.96 5.79 10.38
N ASP A 107 10.95 4.92 10.50
CA ASP A 107 12.34 5.34 10.59
C ASP A 107 12.79 5.73 9.18
N ILE A 108 12.69 7.02 8.86
CA ILE A 108 12.81 7.52 7.49
C ILE A 108 14.11 7.06 6.79
N PRO A 109 15.29 7.07 7.44
CA PRO A 109 16.53 6.51 6.88
C PRO A 109 16.44 5.08 6.35
N GLU A 110 15.62 4.21 6.94
CA GLU A 110 15.46 2.82 6.47
C GLU A 110 14.91 2.75 5.05
N ASN A 111 14.12 3.74 4.63
CA ASN A 111 13.57 3.77 3.27
C ASN A 111 14.61 4.10 2.20
N CYS A 112 15.77 4.62 2.60
CA CYS A 112 16.90 4.89 1.71
C CYS A 112 17.90 3.71 1.67
N GLN A 113 17.64 2.64 2.42
CA GLN A 113 18.46 1.43 2.42
C GLN A 113 17.82 0.38 1.52
N GLN A 114 18.44 0.09 0.37
CA GLN A 114 17.88 -0.89 -0.58
C GLN A 114 17.67 -2.28 0.08
N ARG A 115 18.55 -2.67 1.00
CA ARG A 115 18.43 -3.93 1.75
C ARG A 115 17.13 -4.00 2.58
N SER A 116 16.74 -2.89 3.21
CA SER A 116 15.50 -2.82 4.01
C SER A 116 14.27 -2.87 3.12
N ILE A 117 14.31 -2.19 1.97
CA ILE A 117 13.22 -2.22 0.98
C ILE A 117 13.06 -3.62 0.40
N ASP A 118 14.15 -4.27 -0.02
CA ASP A 118 14.14 -5.63 -0.56
C ASP A 118 13.64 -6.63 0.49
N TRP A 119 14.08 -6.50 1.75
CA TRP A 119 13.59 -7.32 2.85
C TRP A 119 12.09 -7.15 3.07
N LEU A 120 11.60 -5.91 3.09
CA LEU A 120 10.18 -5.65 3.32
C LEU A 120 9.32 -6.19 2.16
N MET A 121 9.75 -5.98 0.92
CA MET A 121 9.15 -6.56 -0.29
C MET A 121 9.08 -8.09 -0.16
N GLN A 122 10.19 -8.74 0.18
CA GLN A 122 10.26 -10.19 0.33
C GLN A 122 9.32 -10.69 1.43
N LYS A 123 9.31 -10.07 2.62
CA LYS A 123 8.46 -10.49 3.74
C LYS A 123 6.98 -10.27 3.48
N LEU A 124 6.61 -9.22 2.76
CA LEU A 124 5.24 -9.03 2.30
C LEU A 124 4.86 -10.11 1.28
N LEU A 125 5.69 -10.35 0.27
CA LEU A 125 5.43 -11.36 -0.75
C LEU A 125 5.26 -12.77 -0.15
N GLU A 126 6.18 -13.17 0.74
CA GLU A 126 6.12 -14.43 1.49
C GLU A 126 4.84 -14.53 2.32
N SER A 127 4.47 -13.46 3.03
CA SER A 127 3.27 -13.43 3.87
C SER A 127 2.00 -13.56 3.05
N VAL A 128 1.90 -12.87 1.91
CA VAL A 128 0.73 -12.95 1.03
C VAL A 128 0.63 -14.32 0.35
N ALA A 129 1.75 -14.88 -0.10
CA ALA A 129 1.77 -16.16 -0.82
C ALA A 129 1.51 -17.38 0.09
N SER A 130 1.98 -17.34 1.35
CA SER A 130 1.88 -18.47 2.29
C SER A 130 0.46 -18.70 2.83
N SER A 131 -0.33 -17.64 2.93
CA SER A 131 -1.73 -17.67 3.31
C SER A 131 -2.62 -18.10 2.15
N LYS A 132 -2.54 -19.39 1.80
CA LYS A 132 -3.25 -19.97 0.68
C LYS A 132 -4.73 -20.20 1.02
N LEU A 133 -5.50 -19.11 1.07
CA LEU A 133 -6.95 -19.18 1.00
C LEU A 133 -7.31 -19.74 -0.38
N GLY A 134 -8.28 -20.66 -0.46
CA GLY A 134 -8.89 -21.11 -1.72
C GLY A 134 -9.57 -19.97 -2.54
N PHE A 135 -9.29 -18.72 -2.18
CA PHE A 135 -9.67 -17.49 -2.82
C PHE A 135 -8.82 -17.25 -4.08
N LYS A 136 -9.46 -17.35 -5.25
CA LYS A 136 -8.84 -17.15 -6.59
C LYS A 136 -9.29 -15.86 -7.27
N ALA A 137 -10.08 -15.04 -6.59
CA ALA A 137 -10.70 -13.84 -7.16
C ALA A 137 -10.01 -12.55 -6.73
N GLY A 138 -8.72 -12.63 -6.42
CA GLY A 138 -7.93 -11.47 -6.06
C GLY A 138 -6.44 -11.75 -6.06
N ALA A 139 -5.69 -10.66 -6.11
CA ALA A 139 -4.24 -10.66 -6.10
C ALA A 139 -3.69 -9.40 -5.42
N ILE A 140 -2.46 -9.49 -4.95
CA ILE A 140 -1.69 -8.34 -4.47
C ILE A 140 -0.40 -8.26 -5.28
N CYS A 141 -0.24 -7.16 -6.00
CA CYS A 141 1.01 -6.81 -6.64
C CYS A 141 1.82 -5.90 -5.73
N LEU A 142 3.12 -6.17 -5.61
CA LEU A 142 4.08 -5.33 -4.91
C LEU A 142 5.01 -4.66 -5.93
N SER A 143 5.23 -3.36 -5.79
CA SER A 143 6.26 -2.64 -6.54
C SER A 143 6.95 -1.60 -5.66
N GLN A 144 8.04 -1.02 -6.16
CA GLN A 144 8.75 0.07 -5.52
C GLN A 144 8.39 1.39 -6.21
N SER A 145 8.37 2.47 -5.46
CA SER A 145 8.19 3.82 -6.00
C SER A 145 9.27 4.72 -5.43
N ALA A 146 10.12 5.27 -6.30
CA ALA A 146 11.17 6.19 -5.92
C ALA A 146 10.57 7.42 -5.23
N THR A 147 11.15 7.82 -4.10
CA THR A 147 10.65 8.91 -3.27
C THR A 147 11.81 9.74 -2.72
N CYS A 148 11.65 11.07 -2.74
CA CYS A 148 12.54 12.01 -2.07
C CYS A 148 12.04 12.29 -0.65
N TYR A 149 12.75 11.80 0.35
CA TYR A 149 12.48 12.04 1.77
C TYR A 149 13.09 13.37 2.21
N ILE A 150 12.30 14.46 2.12
CA ILE A 150 12.75 15.84 2.35
C ILE A 150 13.40 16.01 3.73
N GLU A 151 12.95 15.26 4.74
CA GLU A 151 13.53 15.28 6.10
C GLU A 151 15.02 14.93 6.12
N LEU A 152 15.48 14.10 5.18
CA LEU A 152 16.89 13.73 5.03
C LEU A 152 17.65 14.65 4.07
N GLY A 153 16.94 15.57 3.42
CA GLY A 153 17.43 16.47 2.38
C GLY A 153 17.03 16.02 0.97
N ASP A 154 16.98 16.99 0.06
CA ASP A 154 16.50 16.85 -1.33
C ASP A 154 17.59 17.10 -2.38
N GLY A 155 18.84 17.30 -1.94
CA GLY A 155 20.00 17.48 -2.81
C GLY A 155 20.66 16.16 -3.25
N PRO A 156 21.50 16.17 -4.31
CA PRO A 156 22.09 14.97 -4.93
C PRO A 156 22.88 14.04 -3.99
N ASP A 157 23.39 14.56 -2.87
CA ASP A 157 24.24 13.83 -1.92
C ASP A 157 23.68 13.82 -0.49
N THR A 158 22.41 14.19 -0.31
CA THR A 158 21.78 14.25 1.01
C THR A 158 21.39 12.87 1.55
N GLY A 159 21.31 11.87 0.67
CA GLY A 159 20.87 10.52 1.03
C GLY A 159 19.35 10.40 1.21
N GLY A 160 18.56 11.44 0.88
CA GLY A 160 17.10 11.40 0.97
C GLY A 160 16.39 10.69 -0.17
N ILE A 161 17.11 10.16 -1.16
CA ILE A 161 16.50 9.39 -2.25
C ILE A 161 16.39 7.92 -1.83
N GLY A 162 15.17 7.43 -1.73
CA GLY A 162 14.86 6.06 -1.36
C GLY A 162 13.62 5.54 -2.08
N ASN A 163 12.99 4.53 -1.51
CA ASN A 163 11.78 3.92 -2.08
C ASN A 163 10.66 3.81 -1.06
N GLN A 164 9.43 3.84 -1.56
CA GLN A 164 8.24 3.36 -0.87
C GLN A 164 7.81 2.04 -1.49
N ILE A 165 7.09 1.23 -0.71
CA ILE A 165 6.45 0.02 -1.25
C ILE A 165 5.02 0.35 -1.62
N VAL A 166 4.65 -0.06 -2.84
CA VAL A 166 3.31 0.05 -3.37
C VAL A 166 2.65 -1.31 -3.31
N LEU A 167 1.52 -1.38 -2.61
CA LEU A 167 0.63 -2.53 -2.63
C LEU A 167 -0.54 -2.22 -3.56
N THR A 168 -0.63 -2.90 -4.69
CA THR A 168 -1.77 -2.82 -5.59
C THR A 168 -2.66 -4.03 -5.37
N PHE A 169 -3.87 -3.78 -4.89
CA PHE A 169 -4.91 -4.76 -4.64
C PHE A 169 -5.74 -4.94 -5.90
N PHE A 170 -5.87 -6.17 -6.38
CA PHE A 170 -6.78 -6.52 -7.47
C PHE A 170 -7.87 -7.43 -6.95
N ALA A 171 -9.12 -7.10 -7.29
CA ALA A 171 -10.28 -7.93 -6.98
C ALA A 171 -11.12 -8.17 -8.24
N TYR A 172 -11.38 -9.44 -8.51
CA TYR A 172 -12.05 -9.89 -9.72
C TYR A 172 -13.45 -10.41 -9.42
N GLY A 173 -14.37 -10.34 -10.37
CA GLY A 173 -15.74 -10.76 -10.16
C GLY A 173 -16.53 -10.97 -11.45
N LYS A 174 -17.67 -11.67 -11.34
CA LYS A 174 -18.61 -11.81 -12.47
C LYS A 174 -19.44 -10.53 -12.70
N ASN A 175 -19.43 -9.62 -11.73
CA ASN A 175 -20.14 -8.34 -11.74
C ASN A 175 -19.54 -7.42 -10.66
N GLU A 176 -19.97 -6.16 -10.66
CA GLU A 176 -19.53 -5.11 -9.73
C GLU A 176 -19.62 -5.54 -8.26
N ARG A 177 -20.77 -6.05 -7.83
CA ARG A 177 -20.98 -6.51 -6.46
C ARG A 177 -19.91 -7.53 -6.02
N ARG A 178 -19.62 -8.51 -6.88
CA ARG A 178 -18.61 -9.54 -6.56
C ARG A 178 -17.20 -8.97 -6.50
N CYS A 179 -16.86 -7.99 -7.33
CA CYS A 179 -15.56 -7.29 -7.23
C CYS A 179 -15.40 -6.63 -5.86
N TYR A 180 -16.39 -5.91 -5.36
CA TYR A 180 -16.31 -5.24 -4.06
C TYR A 180 -16.31 -6.21 -2.86
N GLU A 181 -17.11 -7.28 -2.91
CA GLU A 181 -17.07 -8.35 -1.90
C GLU A 181 -15.70 -9.06 -1.86
N ASN A 182 -15.08 -9.23 -3.03
CA ASN A 182 -13.73 -9.83 -3.13
C ASN A 182 -12.64 -8.84 -2.73
N MET A 183 -12.81 -7.53 -2.98
CA MET A 183 -11.89 -6.48 -2.52
C MET A 183 -11.79 -6.46 -1.01
N GLN A 184 -12.91 -6.68 -0.30
CA GLN A 184 -12.89 -6.79 1.15
C GLN A 184 -11.92 -7.90 1.60
N GLN A 185 -12.01 -9.09 1.00
CA GLN A 185 -11.13 -10.21 1.33
C GLN A 185 -9.66 -9.89 1.01
N VAL A 186 -9.37 -9.21 -0.10
CA VAL A 186 -8.00 -8.80 -0.46
C VAL A 186 -7.44 -7.82 0.58
N VAL A 187 -8.22 -6.82 0.98
CA VAL A 187 -7.81 -5.80 1.95
C VAL A 187 -7.63 -6.40 3.35
N ASP A 188 -8.58 -7.22 3.81
CA ASP A 188 -8.48 -7.91 5.10
C ASP A 188 -7.23 -8.80 5.13
N HIS A 189 -6.95 -9.48 4.02
CA HIS A 189 -5.78 -10.32 3.87
C HIS A 189 -4.48 -9.52 3.92
N ALA A 190 -4.40 -8.42 3.18
CA ALA A 190 -3.27 -7.49 3.20
C ALA A 190 -3.02 -6.95 4.61
N HIS A 191 -4.09 -6.58 5.32
CA HIS A 191 -4.02 -6.09 6.70
C HIS A 191 -3.39 -7.12 7.64
N GLN A 192 -3.80 -8.40 7.56
CA GLN A 192 -3.18 -9.45 8.37
C GLN A 192 -1.70 -9.65 8.01
N CYS A 193 -1.35 -9.64 6.72
CA CYS A 193 0.04 -9.76 6.27
C CYS A 193 0.91 -8.61 6.80
N LEU A 194 0.43 -7.38 6.72
CA LEU A 194 1.13 -6.21 7.25
C LEU A 194 1.33 -6.32 8.77
N LYS A 195 0.34 -6.81 9.51
CA LYS A 195 0.46 -7.08 10.95
C LYS A 195 1.53 -8.12 11.26
N LEU A 196 1.59 -9.19 10.48
CA LEU A 196 2.62 -10.23 10.62
C LEU A 196 4.01 -9.66 10.36
N VAL A 197 4.19 -8.94 9.24
CA VAL A 197 5.48 -8.32 8.89
C VAL A 197 5.89 -7.27 9.93
N ASN A 198 4.97 -6.42 10.39
CA ASN A 198 5.24 -5.48 11.48
C ASN A 198 5.72 -6.18 12.76
N LYS A 199 5.17 -7.35 13.09
CA LYS A 199 5.65 -8.16 14.22
C LYS A 199 7.08 -8.66 13.99
N LYS A 200 7.45 -9.01 12.75
CA LYS A 200 8.84 -9.40 12.40
C LYS A 200 9.81 -8.25 12.63
N ILE A 201 9.44 -7.04 12.19
CA ILE A 201 10.24 -5.83 12.42
C ILE A 201 10.44 -5.62 13.92
N LYS A 202 9.36 -5.68 14.72
CA LYS A 202 9.43 -5.54 16.19
C LYS A 202 10.29 -6.58 16.88
N ASN A 203 10.45 -7.75 16.28
CA ASN A 203 11.28 -8.83 16.82
C ASN A 203 12.76 -8.68 16.43
N GLY A 204 13.13 -7.62 15.72
CA GLY A 204 14.50 -7.33 15.29
C GLY A 204 14.93 -8.04 14.01
N GLU A 205 14.00 -8.67 13.26
CA GLU A 205 14.35 -9.37 12.01
C GLU A 205 14.89 -8.40 10.93
N LEU A 206 14.54 -7.10 11.01
CA LEU A 206 15.11 -6.07 10.14
C LEU A 206 16.53 -5.70 10.59
N ASP A 207 16.74 -5.51 11.89
CA ASP A 207 18.04 -5.13 12.48
C ASP A 207 19.14 -6.17 12.19
N GLU A 208 18.75 -7.45 12.05
CA GLU A 208 19.66 -8.54 11.70
C GLU A 208 20.31 -8.39 10.31
N LEU A 209 19.77 -7.55 9.42
CA LEU A 209 20.38 -7.25 8.11
C LEU A 209 21.70 -6.47 8.20
N TYR A 210 21.93 -5.82 9.34
CA TYR A 210 23.06 -4.91 9.57
C TYR A 210 24.13 -5.49 10.50
N ARG A 211 23.98 -6.75 10.93
CA ARG A 211 24.97 -7.48 11.72
C ARG A 211 25.99 -8.19 10.82
#